data_AF-A0A920HMS6-F1
#
_entry.id   AF-A0A920HMS6-F1
#
_cell.length_a   1.000
_cell.length_b   1.000
_cell.length_c   1.000
_cell.angle_alpha   90.00
_cell.angle_beta   90.00
_cell.angle_gamma   90.00
#
_symmetry.space_group_name_H-M   'P 1'
#
loop_
_entity.id
_entity.type
_entity.pdbx_description
1 polymer ?
#
loop_
_entity_poly.entity_id
_entity_poly.type
_entity_poly.pdbx_seq_one_letter_code
_entity_poly.pdbx_strand_id
1 'polypeptide(L)'
;MKKIILLLTLGLFISCSNVQNPDYEKNLEIAKEWFEVFVTEDFDAITEFFADEVEYQSAFYGGPLMNREETLNYLKGWQDAMEDISWEAQNYLFARC
;
A
#
# COMPACT_ATOMS: atom_id res chain seq x y z
N MET A 1 42.53 1.79 -4.14
CA MET A 1 41.45 1.28 -3.27
C MET A 1 40.64 2.38 -2.60
N LYS A 2 41.25 3.38 -1.93
CA LYS A 2 40.51 4.48 -1.27
C LYS A 2 39.55 5.27 -2.19
N LYS A 3 39.93 5.49 -3.46
CA LYS A 3 39.08 6.14 -4.47
C LYS A 3 37.88 5.29 -4.92
N ILE A 4 38.01 3.96 -4.90
CA ILE A 4 36.93 3.03 -5.27
C ILE A 4 35.91 2.94 -4.14
N ILE A 5 36.38 2.88 -2.89
CA ILE A 5 35.52 2.92 -1.70
C ILE A 5 34.72 4.23 -1.68
N LEU A 6 35.36 5.37 -2.00
CA LEU A 6 34.69 6.67 -2.06
C LEU A 6 33.57 6.72 -3.13
N LEU A 7 33.82 6.16 -4.32
CA LEU A 7 32.83 6.09 -5.40
C LEU A 7 31.67 5.15 -5.05
N LEU A 8 31.94 4.01 -4.42
CA LEU A 8 30.91 3.09 -3.92
C LEU A 8 30.04 3.75 -2.85
N THR A 9 30.64 4.47 -1.89
CA THR A 9 29.88 5.21 -0.89
C THR A 9 29.04 6.33 -1.50
N LEU A 10 29.54 7.02 -2.54
CA LEU A 10 28.77 8.07 -3.22
C LEU A 10 27.58 7.48 -4.00
N GLY A 11 27.74 6.29 -4.59
CA GLY A 11 26.67 5.58 -5.29
C GLY A 11 25.52 5.15 -4.38
N LEU A 12 25.79 4.81 -3.11
CA LEU A 12 24.76 4.50 -2.11
C LEU A 12 23.90 5.72 -1.74
N PHE A 13 24.41 6.95 -1.89
CA PHE A 13 23.61 8.16 -1.67
C PHE A 13 22.72 8.53 -2.87
N ILE A 14 22.95 7.93 -4.04
CA ILE A 14 22.16 8.16 -5.27
C ILE A 14 21.07 7.10 -5.44
N SER A 15 21.18 5.93 -4.79
CA SER A 15 20.15 4.88 -4.87
C SER A 15 18.81 5.26 -4.23
N CYS A 16 18.80 6.25 -3.34
CA CYS A 16 17.60 6.95 -2.86
C CYS A 16 17.28 8.10 -3.82
N SER A 17 16.80 7.78 -5.02
CA SER A 17 16.37 8.81 -5.94
C SER A 17 15.12 9.50 -5.37
N ASN A 18 15.11 10.83 -5.28
CA ASN A 18 13.91 11.64 -4.98
C ASN A 18 12.80 11.55 -6.06
N VAL A 19 12.82 10.48 -6.87
CA VAL A 19 11.81 10.20 -7.88
C VAL A 19 10.58 9.70 -7.15
N GLN A 20 9.70 10.64 -6.82
CA GLN A 20 8.37 10.35 -6.34
C GLN A 20 7.54 9.78 -7.50
N ASN A 21 6.61 8.86 -7.19
CA ASN A 21 5.63 8.44 -8.18
C ASN A 21 4.89 9.70 -8.69
N PRO A 22 4.85 9.96 -10.02
CA PRO A 22 4.21 11.18 -10.55
C PRO A 22 2.74 11.30 -10.14
N ASP A 23 2.08 10.19 -9.82
CA ASP A 23 0.68 10.14 -9.38
C ASP A 23 0.53 10.17 -7.85
N TYR A 24 1.58 10.50 -7.10
CA TYR A 24 1.56 10.46 -5.63
C TYR A 24 0.40 11.24 -5.02
N GLU A 25 0.21 12.51 -5.39
CA GLU A 25 -0.84 13.34 -4.78
C GLU A 25 -2.23 12.76 -5.06
N LYS A 26 -2.47 12.28 -6.28
CA LYS A 26 -3.72 11.61 -6.65
C LYS A 26 -3.93 10.32 -5.84
N ASN A 27 -2.90 9.49 -5.74
CA ASN A 27 -2.97 8.23 -5.00
C ASN A 27 -3.13 8.46 -3.49
N LEU A 28 -2.55 9.55 -2.97
CA LEU A 28 -2.70 9.97 -1.58
C LEU A 28 -4.14 10.37 -1.28
N GLU A 29 -4.79 11.10 -2.17
CA GLU A 29 -6.21 11.45 -2.03
C GLU A 29 -7.09 10.21 -2.02
N ILE A 30 -6.90 9.30 -2.98
CA ILE A 30 -7.64 8.02 -3.05
C ILE A 30 -7.41 7.18 -1.78
N ALA A 31 -6.17 7.11 -1.28
CA ALA A 31 -5.85 6.34 -0.08
C ALA A 31 -6.53 6.91 1.18
N LYS A 32 -6.61 8.23 1.31
CA LYS A 32 -7.33 8.87 2.42
C LYS A 32 -8.83 8.56 2.36
N GLU A 33 -9.42 8.70 1.17
CA GLU A 33 -10.82 8.39 0.94
C GLU A 33 -11.12 6.91 1.25
N TRP A 34 -10.23 6.00 0.84
CA TRP A 34 -10.36 4.58 1.18
C TRP A 34 -10.44 4.34 2.68
N PHE A 35 -9.59 5.00 3.49
CA PHE A 35 -9.65 4.86 4.95
C PHE A 35 -10.94 5.46 5.55
N GLU A 36 -11.43 6.57 5.00
CA GLU A 36 -12.70 7.18 5.43
C GLU A 36 -13.89 6.25 5.17
N VAL A 37 -13.88 5.52 4.05
CA VAL A 37 -14.89 4.49 3.74
C VAL A 37 -14.66 3.21 4.54
N PHE A 38 -13.41 2.79 4.74
CA PHE A 38 -13.08 1.55 5.44
C PHE A 38 -13.65 1.53 6.87
N VAL A 39 -13.56 2.67 7.58
CA VAL A 39 -14.05 2.80 8.96
C VAL A 39 -15.58 2.90 9.06
N THR A 40 -16.31 3.07 7.95
CA THR A 40 -17.79 2.97 7.97
C THR A 40 -18.27 1.53 7.97
N GLU A 41 -17.35 0.60 7.76
CA GLU A 41 -17.61 -0.84 7.68
C GLU A 41 -18.62 -1.21 6.58
N ASP A 42 -18.75 -0.37 5.54
CA ASP A 42 -19.50 -0.66 4.31
C ASP A 42 -18.61 -1.42 3.30
N PHE A 43 -18.71 -2.76 3.31
CA PHE A 43 -17.90 -3.61 2.44
C PHE A 43 -18.16 -3.37 0.95
N ASP A 44 -19.41 -3.12 0.56
CA ASP A 44 -19.77 -2.92 -0.85
C ASP A 44 -19.07 -1.66 -1.38
N ALA A 45 -19.08 -0.57 -0.60
CA ALA A 45 -18.37 0.66 -0.92
C ALA A 45 -16.83 0.45 -0.98
N ILE A 46 -16.26 -0.33 -0.06
CA ILE A 46 -14.82 -0.66 -0.09
C ILE A 46 -14.44 -1.39 -1.38
N THR A 47 -15.32 -2.25 -1.91
CA THR A 47 -15.00 -3.04 -3.12
C THR A 47 -14.80 -2.18 -4.38
N GLU A 48 -15.35 -0.95 -4.41
CA GLU A 48 -15.21 -0.03 -5.55
C GLU A 48 -13.78 0.49 -5.71
N PHE A 49 -12.98 0.44 -4.65
CA PHE A 49 -11.56 0.83 -4.67
C PHE A 49 -10.65 -0.26 -5.26
N PHE A 50 -11.17 -1.45 -5.52
CA PHE A 50 -10.41 -2.58 -6.07
C PHE A 50 -10.68 -2.74 -7.57
N ALA A 51 -9.64 -2.52 -8.38
CA ALA A 51 -9.67 -2.73 -9.82
C ALA A 51 -10.08 -4.16 -10.20
N ASP A 52 -10.73 -4.31 -11.35
CA ASP A 52 -11.14 -5.61 -11.92
C ASP A 52 -9.95 -6.59 -12.04
N GLU A 53 -8.81 -6.07 -12.47
CA GLU A 53 -7.53 -6.77 -12.54
C GLU A 53 -6.62 -6.28 -11.40
N VAL A 54 -6.61 -7.01 -10.28
CA VAL A 54 -5.72 -6.76 -9.15
C VAL A 54 -4.97 -8.04 -8.78
N GLU A 55 -3.68 -7.88 -8.49
CA GLU A 55 -2.86 -8.91 -7.82
C GLU A 55 -2.53 -8.42 -6.42
N TYR A 56 -3.00 -9.15 -5.41
CA TYR A 56 -2.78 -8.82 -4.01
C TYR A 56 -2.02 -9.94 -3.30
N GLN A 57 -1.10 -9.56 -2.43
CA GLN A 57 -0.44 -10.46 -1.50
C GLN A 57 -0.71 -9.99 -0.07
N SER A 58 -1.17 -10.90 0.79
CA SER A 58 -1.37 -10.60 2.20
C SER A 58 -0.04 -10.23 2.89
N ALA A 59 -0.12 -9.60 4.06
CA ALA A 59 1.05 -9.30 4.89
C ALA A 59 1.80 -10.55 5.42
N PHE A 60 1.24 -11.76 5.25
CA PHE A 60 1.87 -12.99 5.68
C PHE A 60 2.96 -13.43 4.71
N TYR A 61 4.17 -13.65 5.24
CA TYR A 61 5.31 -14.10 4.45
C TYR A 61 4.99 -15.42 3.72
N GLY A 62 5.22 -15.44 2.41
CA GLY A 62 4.94 -16.61 1.58
C GLY A 62 3.45 -16.83 1.28
N GLY A 63 2.58 -15.86 1.57
CA GLY A 63 1.18 -15.90 1.17
C GLY A 63 1.03 -15.95 -0.37
N PRO A 64 -0.04 -16.56 -0.89
CA PRO A 64 -0.28 -16.63 -2.33
C PRO A 64 -0.55 -15.23 -2.92
N LEU A 65 -0.30 -15.10 -4.23
CA LEU A 65 -0.89 -14.01 -5.01
C LEU A 65 -2.37 -14.33 -5.24
N MET A 66 -3.22 -13.35 -4.96
CA MET A 66 -4.67 -13.45 -5.06
C MET A 66 -5.19 -12.55 -6.18
N ASN A 67 -6.17 -13.04 -6.92
CA ASN A 67 -6.96 -12.23 -7.85
C ASN A 67 -7.99 -11.37 -7.10
N ARG A 68 -8.81 -10.58 -7.82
CA ARG A 68 -9.83 -9.70 -7.20
C ARG A 68 -10.79 -10.45 -6.29
N GLU A 69 -11.38 -11.55 -6.76
CA GLU A 69 -12.37 -12.30 -5.99
C GLU A 69 -11.76 -12.85 -4.69
N GLU A 70 -10.57 -13.44 -4.79
CA GLU A 70 -9.83 -13.96 -3.63
C GLU A 70 -9.44 -12.85 -2.65
N THR A 71 -9.05 -11.69 -3.18
CA THR A 71 -8.71 -10.49 -2.38
C THR A 71 -9.92 -9.97 -1.60
N LEU A 72 -11.06 -9.81 -2.27
CA LEU A 72 -12.28 -9.33 -1.62
C LEU A 72 -12.78 -10.32 -0.57
N ASN A 73 -12.74 -11.62 -0.85
CA ASN A 73 -13.09 -12.65 0.14
C ASN A 73 -12.16 -12.61 1.36
N TYR A 74 -10.85 -12.41 1.15
CA TYR A 74 -9.87 -12.26 2.22
C TYR A 74 -10.14 -11.02 3.08
N LEU A 75 -10.42 -9.87 2.47
CA LEU A 75 -10.70 -8.61 3.17
C LEU A 75 -12.03 -8.66 3.93
N LYS A 76 -13.06 -9.24 3.32
CA LYS A 76 -14.35 -9.45 3.98
C LYS A 76 -14.20 -10.28 5.24
N GLY A 77 -13.36 -11.32 5.22
CA GLY A 77 -13.09 -12.12 6.40
C GLY A 77 -12.52 -11.33 7.59
N TRP A 78 -11.74 -10.28 7.33
CA TRP A 78 -11.26 -9.39 8.38
C TRP A 78 -12.35 -8.45 8.89
N GLN A 79 -13.10 -7.85 7.96
CA GLN A 79 -14.17 -6.92 8.30
C GLN A 79 -15.35 -7.59 9.02
N ASP A 80 -15.65 -8.86 8.71
CA ASP A 80 -16.65 -9.66 9.44
C ASP A 80 -16.17 -10.04 10.86
N ALA A 81 -14.85 -9.99 11.11
CA ALA A 81 -14.24 -10.43 12.37
C ALA A 81 -13.82 -9.27 13.29
N MET A 82 -13.84 -8.04 12.79
CA MET A 82 -13.45 -6.82 13.49
C MET A 82 -14.63 -5.83 13.47
N GLU A 83 -14.85 -5.14 14.58
CA GLU A 83 -15.93 -4.16 14.75
C GLU A 83 -15.34 -2.89 15.39
N ASP A 84 -16.04 -1.76 15.24
CA ASP A 84 -15.63 -0.44 15.73
C ASP A 84 -14.25 -0.03 15.17
N ILE A 85 -14.06 -0.25 13.87
CA ILE A 85 -12.80 0.01 13.19
C ILE A 85 -12.49 1.52 13.21
N SER A 86 -11.29 1.89 13.63
CA SER A 86 -10.80 3.27 13.61
C SER A 86 -9.38 3.37 13.06
N TRP A 87 -9.05 4.52 12.49
CA TRP A 87 -7.76 4.76 11.85
C TRP A 87 -7.24 6.17 12.11
N GLU A 88 -5.94 6.27 12.39
CA GLU A 88 -5.20 7.53 12.45
C GLU A 88 -3.85 7.36 11.74
N ALA A 89 -3.70 7.96 10.57
CA ALA A 89 -2.48 7.85 9.79
C ALA A 89 -1.31 8.56 10.49
N GLN A 90 -0.25 7.82 10.80
CA GLN A 90 1.00 8.40 11.31
C GLN A 90 1.87 8.96 10.19
N ASN A 91 1.90 8.29 9.02
CA ASN A 91 2.62 8.71 7.82
C ASN A 91 1.99 8.07 6.57
N TYR A 92 2.05 8.76 5.43
CA TYR A 92 1.75 8.18 4.12
C TYR A 92 3.07 7.98 3.36
N LEU A 93 3.52 6.73 3.30
CA LEU A 93 4.78 6.36 2.65
C LEU A 93 4.48 5.64 1.33
N PHE A 94 4.55 6.36 0.22
CA PHE A 94 4.57 5.74 -1.10
C PHE A 94 6.04 5.65 -1.53
N ALA A 95 6.53 4.41 -1.68
CA ALA A 95 7.89 3.99 -2.05
C ALA A 95 8.86 5.14 -2.36
N ARG A 96 9.40 5.74 -1.30
CA ARG A 96 10.57 6.62 -1.37
C ARG A 96 11.73 5.75 -0.89
N CYS A 97 12.65 5.40 -1.78
CA CYS A 97 13.95 4.88 -1.34
C CYS A 97 14.66 5.99 -0.59
#